data_AF-A0A2V4MS25-F1
#
_entry.id   AF-A0A2V4MS25-F1
#
_cell.length_a   1.000
_cell.length_b   1.000
_cell.length_c   1.000
_cell.angle_alpha   90.00
_cell.angle_beta   90.00
_cell.angle_gamma   90.00
#
_symmetry.space_group_name_H-M   'P 1'
#
loop_
_entity.id
_entity.type
_entity.pdbx_description
1 polymer ?
#
loop_
_entity_poly.entity_id
_entity_poly.type
_entity_poly.pdbx_seq_one_letter_code
_entity_poly.pdbx_strand_id
1 'polypeptide(L)' 'MNPRHLLRMAKWARKPPSMRQVKIGVSILLICMMIFAVEYFIGWPDALTMERVPKYKPD' A
#
# COMPACT_ATOMS: atom_id res chain seq x y z
N MET A 1 7.74 6.96 19.36
CA MET A 1 7.20 8.01 18.46
C MET A 1 8.34 8.95 18.11
N ASN A 2 8.61 9.19 16.82
CA ASN A 2 9.75 10.00 16.41
C ASN A 2 9.29 11.44 16.07
N PRO A 3 9.74 12.49 16.81
CA PRO A 3 9.32 13.89 16.61
C PRO A 3 9.51 14.40 15.18
N ARG A 4 10.44 13.78 14.44
CA ARG A 4 10.70 14.07 13.02
C ARG A 4 9.45 13.90 12.14
N HIS A 5 8.55 12.97 12.45
CA HIS A 5 7.30 12.81 11.70
C HIS A 5 6.35 13.99 11.92
N LEU A 6 6.24 14.47 13.17
CA LEU A 6 5.39 15.62 13.51
C LEU A 6 5.87 16.89 12.80
N LEU A 7 7.18 17.13 12.80
CA LEU A 7 7.76 18.28 12.09
C LEU A 7 7.55 18.19 10.56
N ARG A 8 7.59 16.99 9.98
CA ARG A 8 7.33 16.78 8.55
C ARG A 8 5.86 17.04 8.19
N MET A 9 4.92 16.59 9.02
CA MET A 9 3.49 16.87 8.83
C MET A 9 3.17 18.35 9.01
N ALA A 10 3.77 19.00 10.01
CA ALA A 10 3.66 20.45 10.20
C ALA A 10 4.19 21.24 9.01
N LYS A 11 5.28 20.78 8.38
CA LYS A 11 5.81 21.39 7.15
C LYS A 11 4.86 21.21 5.96
N TRP A 12 4.19 20.06 5.83
CA TRP A 12 3.16 19.84 4.79
C TRP A 12 1.96 20.78 4.95
N ALA A 13 1.52 21.04 6.19
CA ALA A 13 0.44 21.99 6.44
C ALA A 13 0.81 23.43 6.05
N ARG A 14 2.07 23.84 6.30
CA ARG A 14 2.55 25.21 5.99
C ARG A 14 2.96 25.39 4.52
N LYS A 15 3.53 24.35 3.90
CA LYS A 15 4.01 24.36 2.52
C LYS A 15 3.63 23.02 1.87
N PRO A 16 2.41 22.93 1.33
CA PRO A 16 1.94 21.67 0.77
C PRO A 16 2.83 21.24 -0.41
N PRO A 17 3.05 19.93 -0.57
CA PRO A 17 3.68 19.38 -1.76
C PRO A 17 2.88 19.77 -3.01
N SER A 18 3.53 19.77 -4.18
CA SER A 18 2.89 20.23 -5.41
C SER A 18 1.64 19.38 -5.73
N MET A 19 0.60 20.00 -6.31
CA MET A 19 -0.64 19.30 -6.67
C MET A 19 -0.38 18.07 -7.55
N ARG A 20 0.69 18.08 -8.35
CA ARG A 20 1.12 16.92 -9.15
C ARG A 20 1.56 15.75 -8.27
N GLN A 21 2.34 15.99 -7.22
CA GLN A 21 2.79 14.94 -6.29
C GLN A 21 1.61 14.35 -5.50
N VAL A 22 0.68 15.20 -5.07
CA VAL A 22 -0.55 14.74 -4.38
C VAL A 22 -1.39 13.85 -5.30
N LYS A 23 -1.61 14.26 -6.55
CA LYS A 23 -2.37 13.48 -7.53
C LYS A 23 -1.74 12.11 -7.80
N ILE A 24 -0.41 12.02 -7.93
CA ILE A 24 0.29 10.75 -8.11
C ILE A 24 0.06 9.84 -6.91
N GLY A 25 0.24 10.35 -5.68
CA GLY A 25 0.04 9.55 -4.47
C GLY A 25 -1.41 9.06 -4.32
N VAL A 26 -2.38 9.95 -4.52
CA VAL A 26 -3.81 9.61 -4.45
C VAL A 26 -4.21 8.65 -5.56
N SER A 27 -3.69 8.83 -6.77
CA SER A 27 -3.93 7.92 -7.90
C SER A 27 -3.42 6.51 -7.60
N ILE A 28 -2.20 6.37 -7.09
CA ILE A 28 -1.64 5.06 -6.71
C ILE A 28 -2.50 4.42 -5.61
N LEU A 29 -2.88 5.20 -4.59
CA LEU A 29 -3.72 4.71 -3.51
C LEU A 29 -5.07 4.21 -4.03
N LEU A 30 -5.70 4.94 -4.95
CA LEU A 30 -6.95 4.52 -5.58
C LEU A 30 -6.80 3.25 -6.39
N ILE A 31 -5.70 3.10 -7.14
CA ILE A 31 -5.41 1.86 -7.89
C ILE A 31 -5.27 0.68 -6.93
N CYS A 32 -4.51 0.82 -5.84
CA CYS A 32 -4.38 -0.23 -4.83
C CYS A 32 -5.72 -0.57 -4.18
N MET A 33 -6.54 0.43 -3.82
CA MET A 33 -7.88 0.18 -3.27
C MET A 33 -8.80 -0.52 -4.28
N MET A 34 -8.72 -0.16 -5.56
CA MET A 34 -9.53 -0.80 -6.60
C MET A 34 -9.16 -2.27 -6.77
N ILE A 35 -7.86 -2.58 -6.82
CA ILE A 35 -7.37 -3.97 -6.86
C ILE A 35 -7.85 -4.73 -5.63
N PHE A 36 -7.70 -4.14 -4.43
CA PHE A 36 -8.15 -4.77 -3.20
C PHE A 36 -9.66 -5.00 -3.16
N ALA A 37 -10.46 -4.06 -3.66
CA ALA A 37 -11.91 -4.24 -3.74
C ALA A 37 -12.26 -5.40 -4.69
N VAL A 38 -11.62 -5.44 -5.87
CA VAL A 38 -11.78 -6.56 -6.82
C VAL A 38 -11.42 -7.89 -6.15
N GLU A 39 -10.31 -7.95 -5.40
CA GLU A 39 -9.91 -9.10 -4.59
C GLU A 39 -10.99 -9.57 -3.64
N TYR A 40 -11.55 -8.61 -2.89
CA TYR A 40 -12.47 -8.88 -1.80
C TYR A 40 -13.84 -9.35 -2.31
N PHE A 41 -14.30 -8.81 -3.44
CA PHE A 41 -15.62 -9.13 -3.99
C PHE A 41 -15.64 -10.37 -4.90
N ILE A 42 -14.57 -10.61 -5.68
CA ILE A 42 -14.52 -11.74 -6.61
C ILE A 42 -13.75 -12.93 -6.03
N GLY A 43 -12.84 -12.68 -5.08
CA GLY A 43 -11.88 -13.67 -4.60
C GLY A 43 -10.73 -13.87 -5.59
N TRP A 44 -9.61 -14.42 -5.11
CA TRP A 44 -8.51 -14.79 -5.98
C TRP A 44 -8.66 -16.21 -6.52
N PRO A 45 -8.40 -16.44 -7.81
CA PRO A 45 -8.44 -17.77 -8.37
C PRO A 45 -7.30 -18.62 -7.78
N ASP A 46 -7.53 -19.93 -7.64
CA ASP A 46 -6.53 -20.87 -7.11
C ASP A 46 -5.18 -20.80 -7.84
N ALA A 47 -5.19 -20.43 -9.13
CA ALA A 47 -3.99 -20.22 -9.95
C ALA A 47 -3.05 -19.12 -9.43
N LEU A 48 -3.57 -18.20 -8.61
CA LEU A 48 -2.81 -17.10 -8.02
C LEU A 48 -2.64 -17.27 -6.49
N THR A 49 -3.19 -18.34 -5.91
CA THR A 49 -3.03 -18.65 -4.49
C THR A 49 -1.64 -19.24 -4.26
N MET A 50 -0.85 -18.65 -3.36
CA MET A 50 0.50 -19.15 -3.06
C MET A 50 0.43 -20.50 -2.36
N GLU A 51 1.00 -21.54 -2.97
CA GLU A 51 1.18 -22.83 -2.31
C GLU A 51 2.28 -22.72 -1.25
N ARG A 52 1.96 -23.15 -0.02
CA ARG A 52 2.90 -23.11 1.09
C ARG A 52 3.93 -24.22 0.89
N VAL A 53 5.11 -23.88 0.37
CA VAL A 53 6.21 -24.86 0.25
C VAL A 53 6.60 -25.39 1.64
N PRO A 54 6.61 -26.73 1.85
CA PRO A 54 6.99 -27.30 3.12
C PRO A 54 8.44 -26.93 3.43
N LYS A 55 8.70 -26.49 4.67
CA LYS A 55 10.07 -26.26 5.13
C LYS A 55 10.80 -27.60 5.17
N TYR A 56 11.85 -27.74 4.36
CA TYR A 56 12.75 -28.89 4.40
C TYR A 56 13.24 -29.12 5.83
N LYS A 57 12.96 -30.31 6.38
CA LYS A 57 13.43 -30.75 7.69
C LYS A 57 14.44 -31.88 7.46
N PRO A 58 15.74 -31.66 7.67
CA PRO A 58 16.70 -32.75 7.66
C PRO A 58 16.50 -33.61 8.91
N ASP A 59 16.41 -34.91 8.68
CA ASP A 59 16.37 -36.01 9.65
C ASP A 59 17.72 -36.27 10.33
#